data_AF-A0A235BYU4-F1
#
_entry.id   AF-A0A235BYU4-F1
#
_cell.length_a   1.000
_cell.length_b   1.000
_cell.length_c   1.000
_cell.angle_alpha   90.00
_cell.angle_beta   90.00
_cell.angle_gamma   90.00
#
_symmetry.space_group_name_H-M   'P 1'
#
loop_
_entity.id
_entity.type
_entity.pdbx_description
1 polymer ?
#
loop_
_entity_poly.entity_id
_entity_poly.type
_entity_poly.pdbx_seq_one_letter_code
_entity_poly.pdbx_strand_id
1 'polypeptide(L)'
;MAKKWSEEDMGFLRNNFLYRSNGELAKHFGVTRKSIETKLRRMGLKRGDKLPRNRVETRKRLSAAQEQRLRKQAIKLLEAGLKSISIGKKKEAKWQLARVIREYPDIVDIASVAREYMQRLKTE
;
A
#
# COMPACT_ATOMS: atom_id res chain seq x y z
N MET A 1 9.00 -25.98 6.56
CA MET A 1 8.32 -25.49 7.78
C MET A 1 7.26 -24.45 7.39
N ALA A 2 6.08 -24.47 7.99
CA ALA A 2 5.06 -23.45 7.75
C ALA A 2 5.42 -22.14 8.48
N LYS A 3 5.32 -20.98 7.81
CA LYS A 3 5.51 -19.68 8.44
C LYS A 3 4.48 -19.47 9.56
N LYS A 4 4.94 -19.04 10.73
CA LYS A 4 4.08 -18.53 11.80
C LYS A 4 3.66 -17.10 11.41
N TRP A 5 2.36 -16.85 11.37
CA TRP A 5 1.79 -15.55 11.03
C TRP A 5 1.53 -14.78 12.30
N SER A 6 2.22 -13.65 12.52
CA SER A 6 1.94 -12.78 13.66
C SER A 6 0.70 -11.92 13.45
N GLU A 7 0.25 -11.23 14.51
CA GLU A 7 -0.82 -10.25 14.38
C GLU A 7 -0.42 -9.07 13.49
N GLU A 8 0.84 -8.62 13.54
CA GLU A 8 1.32 -7.57 12.63
C GLU A 8 1.31 -8.03 11.18
N ASP A 9 1.74 -9.28 10.90
CA ASP A 9 1.70 -9.84 9.55
C ASP A 9 0.27 -9.87 9.01
N MET A 10 -0.69 -10.26 9.85
CA MET A 10 -2.11 -10.28 9.50
C MET A 10 -2.66 -8.86 9.29
N GLY A 11 -2.24 -7.89 10.09
CA GLY A 11 -2.54 -6.47 9.89
C GLY A 11 -2.02 -5.95 8.55
N PHE A 12 -0.78 -6.29 8.21
CA PHE A 12 -0.18 -5.92 6.93
C PHE A 12 -0.94 -6.53 5.75
N LEU A 13 -1.31 -7.82 5.83
CA LEU A 13 -2.12 -8.49 4.81
C LEU A 13 -3.46 -7.78 4.61
N ARG A 14 -4.21 -7.48 5.69
CA ARG A 14 -5.50 -6.76 5.61
C ARG A 14 -5.39 -5.41 4.91
N ASN A 15 -4.32 -4.67 5.17
CA ASN A 15 -4.12 -3.33 4.60
C ASN A 15 -3.61 -3.35 3.16
N ASN A 16 -2.86 -4.38 2.78
CA ASN A 16 -2.14 -4.40 1.50
C ASN A 16 -2.72 -5.36 0.46
N PHE A 17 -3.54 -6.35 0.83
CA PHE A 17 -3.99 -7.39 -0.11
C PHE A 17 -4.83 -6.87 -1.29
N LEU A 18 -5.47 -5.71 -1.18
CA LEU A 18 -6.19 -5.10 -2.31
C LEU A 18 -5.28 -4.36 -3.30
N TYR A 19 -4.06 -4.04 -2.88
CA TYR A 19 -3.16 -3.15 -3.62
C TYR A 19 -1.90 -3.85 -4.13
N ARG A 20 -1.44 -4.89 -3.43
CA ARG A 20 -0.28 -5.72 -3.82
C ARG A 20 -0.74 -7.05 -4.36
N SER A 21 -0.09 -7.58 -5.40
CA SER A 21 -0.28 -8.94 -5.89
C SER A 21 0.13 -9.98 -4.83
N ASN A 22 -0.34 -11.24 -4.96
CA ASN A 22 0.12 -12.31 -4.06
C ASN A 22 1.63 -12.56 -4.22
N GLY A 23 2.20 -12.25 -5.39
CA GLY A 23 3.64 -12.34 -5.64
C GLY A 23 4.44 -11.29 -4.88
N GLU A 24 3.96 -10.05 -4.82
CA GLU A 24 4.61 -8.99 -4.03
C GLU A 24 4.51 -9.23 -2.53
N LEU A 25 3.36 -9.71 -2.05
CA LEU A 25 3.20 -10.13 -0.66
C LEU A 25 4.11 -11.31 -0.33
N ALA A 26 4.23 -12.27 -1.25
CA ALA A 26 5.13 -13.41 -1.11
C ALA A 26 6.59 -12.97 -0.97
N LYS A 27 7.05 -12.04 -1.82
CA LYS A 27 8.38 -11.43 -1.72
C LYS A 27 8.59 -10.72 -0.38
N HIS A 28 7.61 -9.93 0.07
CA HIS A 28 7.70 -9.20 1.34
C HIS A 28 7.85 -10.14 2.55
N PHE A 29 7.11 -11.26 2.56
CA PHE A 29 7.12 -12.19 3.68
C PHE A 29 8.13 -13.34 3.54
N GLY A 30 8.88 -13.41 2.44
CA GLY A 30 9.80 -14.52 2.14
C GLY A 30 9.12 -15.87 1.96
N VAL A 31 7.87 -15.88 1.48
CA VAL A 31 7.06 -17.10 1.32
C VAL A 31 6.63 -17.31 -0.12
N THR A 32 6.06 -18.47 -0.43
CA THR A 32 5.50 -18.73 -1.76
C THR A 32 4.19 -17.98 -1.99
N ARG A 33 3.88 -17.68 -3.25
CA ARG A 33 2.58 -17.09 -3.67
C ARG A 33 1.40 -17.91 -3.16
N LYS A 34 1.53 -19.24 -3.14
CA LYS A 34 0.50 -20.16 -2.66
C LYS A 34 0.26 -20.03 -1.15
N SER A 35 1.32 -19.83 -0.36
CA SER A 35 1.20 -19.58 1.08
C SER A 35 0.37 -18.32 1.37
N ILE A 36 0.61 -17.23 0.63
CA ILE A 36 -0.20 -16.00 0.71
C ILE A 36 -1.65 -16.26 0.34
N GLU A 37 -1.90 -16.93 -0.79
CA GLU A 37 -3.25 -17.25 -1.25
C GLU A 37 -4.04 -18.04 -0.18
N THR A 38 -3.44 -19.08 0.38
CA THR A 38 -4.03 -19.87 1.45
C THR A 38 -4.29 -19.03 2.70
N LYS A 39 -3.35 -18.14 3.08
CA LYS A 39 -3.51 -17.27 4.25
C LYS A 39 -4.64 -16.26 4.05
N LEU A 40 -4.68 -15.57 2.91
CA LEU A 40 -5.75 -14.62 2.57
C LEU A 40 -7.12 -15.31 2.58
N ARG A 41 -7.21 -16.52 2.01
CA ARG A 41 -8.43 -17.33 2.03
C ARG A 41 -8.88 -17.66 3.46
N ARG A 42 -7.96 -18.10 4.33
CA ARG A 42 -8.26 -18.39 5.75
C ARG A 42 -8.70 -17.15 6.54
N MET A 43 -8.23 -15.97 6.13
CA MET A 43 -8.64 -14.69 6.73
C MET A 43 -9.93 -14.12 6.15
N GLY A 44 -10.58 -14.80 5.18
CA GLY A 44 -11.76 -14.28 4.49
C GLY A 44 -11.47 -13.12 3.53
N LEU A 45 -10.20 -12.82 3.26
CA LEU A 45 -9.78 -11.72 2.39
C LEU A 45 -9.81 -12.18 0.94
N LYS A 46 -10.92 -11.88 0.24
CA LYS A 46 -11.10 -12.17 -1.18
C LYS A 46 -10.88 -10.92 -2.02
N ARG A 47 -10.12 -11.05 -3.10
CA ARG A 47 -10.15 -10.06 -4.19
C ARG A 47 -11.33 -10.45 -5.06
N GLY A 48 -12.37 -9.62 -5.10
CA GLY A 48 -13.46 -9.85 -6.05
C GLY A 48 -12.90 -9.90 -7.48
N ASP A 49 -13.51 -10.70 -8.35
CA ASP A 49 -13.10 -10.86 -9.76
C ASP A 49 -13.03 -9.55 -10.56
N LYS A 50 -13.54 -8.44 -10.00
CA LYS A 50 -13.45 -7.09 -10.56
C LYS A 50 -12.07 -6.43 -10.49
N LEU A 51 -11.06 -7.06 -9.88
CA LEU A 51 -9.69 -6.57 -9.94
C LEU A 51 -8.87 -7.41 -10.93
N PRO A 52 -8.38 -6.82 -12.04
CA PRO A 52 -7.63 -7.56 -13.04
C PRO A 52 -6.42 -8.25 -12.40
N ARG A 53 -6.26 -9.55 -12.70
CA ARG A 53 -5.21 -10.45 -12.17
C ARG A 53 -3.79 -9.91 -12.38
N ASN A 54 -3.61 -8.94 -13.27
CA ASN A 54 -2.42 -8.11 -13.43
C ASN A 54 -2.78 -6.62 -13.41
N ARG A 55 -2.90 -6.03 -12.21
CA ARG A 55 -3.08 -4.58 -12.05
C ARG A 55 -1.90 -3.77 -12.62
N VAL A 56 -0.75 -4.42 -12.83
CA VAL A 56 0.44 -3.87 -13.51
C VAL A 56 0.24 -3.78 -15.03
N GLU A 57 -0.55 -4.67 -15.65
CA GLU A 57 -0.74 -4.72 -17.11
C GLU A 57 -1.93 -3.88 -17.59
N THR A 58 -2.98 -3.70 -16.79
CA THR A 58 -4.14 -2.85 -17.17
C THR A 58 -3.96 -1.36 -16.91
N ARG A 59 -2.89 -0.93 -16.22
CA ARG A 59 -2.56 0.50 -16.14
C ARG A 59 -1.85 0.85 -17.44
N LYS A 60 -2.47 1.67 -18.30
CA LYS A 60 -1.75 2.32 -19.41
C LYS A 60 -0.45 2.88 -18.84
N ARG A 61 0.69 2.39 -19.33
CA ARG A 61 2.01 2.81 -18.88
C ARG A 61 2.07 4.32 -19.02
N LEU A 62 2.16 5.04 -17.89
CA LEU A 62 2.29 6.49 -17.93
C LEU A 62 3.53 6.81 -18.78
N SER A 63 3.45 7.86 -19.59
CA SER A 63 4.68 8.36 -20.20
C SER A 63 5.63 8.82 -19.07
N ALA A 64 6.94 8.76 -19.31
CA ALA A 64 7.92 9.16 -18.30
C ALA A 64 7.64 10.59 -17.78
N ALA A 65 7.20 11.49 -18.67
CA ALA A 65 6.81 12.86 -18.32
C ALA A 65 5.56 12.93 -17.43
N GLN A 66 4.53 12.12 -17.72
CA GLN A 66 3.32 12.04 -16.89
C GLN A 66 3.63 11.45 -15.51
N GLU A 67 4.43 10.38 -15.47
CA GLU A 67 4.87 9.75 -14.23
C GLU A 67 5.67 10.75 -13.38
N GLN A 68 6.63 11.46 -13.97
CA GLN A 68 7.43 12.47 -13.27
C GLN A 68 6.56 13.61 -12.72
N ARG A 69 5.58 14.09 -13.49
CA ARG A 69 4.65 15.13 -13.04
C ARG A 69 3.80 14.66 -11.85
N LEU A 70 3.18 13.49 -11.97
CA LEU A 70 2.36 12.90 -10.90
C LEU A 70 3.21 12.60 -9.66
N ARG A 71 4.43 12.09 -9.86
CA ARG A 71 5.39 11.82 -8.79
C ARG A 71 5.75 13.09 -8.03
N LYS A 72 6.06 14.19 -8.73
CA LYS A 72 6.36 15.48 -8.08
C LYS A 72 5.20 15.97 -7.21
N GLN A 73 3.96 15.83 -7.69
CA GLN A 73 2.78 16.20 -6.91
C GLN A 73 2.58 15.28 -5.69
N ALA A 74 2.78 13.98 -5.86
CA ALA A 74 2.68 13.00 -4.80
C ALA A 74 3.76 13.22 -3.71
N ILE A 75 5.01 13.54 -4.09
CA ILE A 75 6.10 13.92 -3.16
C ILE A 75 5.67 15.13 -2.34
N LYS A 76 5.23 16.21 -2.99
CA LYS A 76 4.83 17.44 -2.31
C LYS A 76 3.74 17.20 -1.25
N LEU A 77 2.77 16.35 -1.58
CA LEU A 77 1.67 16.03 -0.66
C LEU A 77 2.13 15.08 0.47
N LEU A 78 3.02 14.14 0.18
CA LEU A 78 3.65 13.29 1.21
C LEU A 78 4.47 14.14 2.19
N GLU A 79 5.32 15.03 1.71
CA GLU A 79 6.12 15.94 2.53
C GLU A 79 5.26 16.81 3.44
N ALA A 80 4.14 17.34 2.93
CA ALA A 80 3.17 18.06 3.75
C ALA A 80 2.62 17.17 4.87
N GLY A 81 2.26 15.92 4.55
CA GLY A 81 1.84 14.90 5.51
C GLY A 81 2.89 14.67 6.61
N LEU A 82 4.15 14.46 6.23
CA LEU A 82 5.25 14.24 7.17
C LEU A 82 5.53 15.46 8.04
N LYS A 83 5.45 16.66 7.48
CA LYS A 83 5.54 17.91 8.25
C LYS A 83 4.40 18.04 9.26
N SER A 84 3.18 17.64 8.89
CA SER A 84 2.05 17.61 9.82
C SER A 84 2.27 16.60 10.97
N ILE A 85 2.95 15.48 10.72
CA ILE A 85 3.38 14.56 11.78
C ILE A 85 4.39 15.24 12.71
N SER A 86 5.43 15.87 12.16
CA SER A 86 6.51 16.45 12.96
C SER A 86 6.04 17.59 13.88
N ILE A 87 4.98 18.31 13.49
CA ILE A 87 4.37 19.37 14.31
C ILE A 87 3.20 18.87 15.18
N GLY A 88 3.00 17.55 15.29
CA GLY A 88 1.98 16.94 16.16
C GLY A 88 0.53 17.02 15.63
N LYS A 89 0.29 17.52 14.40
CA LYS A 89 -1.05 17.60 13.80
C LYS A 89 -1.49 16.26 13.20
N LYS A 90 -1.70 15.26 14.06
CA LYS A 90 -2.01 13.86 13.68
C LYS A 90 -3.24 13.71 12.76
N LYS A 91 -4.33 14.49 12.98
CA LYS A 91 -5.53 14.45 12.11
C LYS A 91 -5.21 14.95 10.69
N GLU A 92 -4.51 16.06 10.58
CA GLU A 92 -4.12 16.68 9.31
C GLU A 92 -3.17 15.75 8.54
N ALA A 93 -2.18 15.18 9.24
CA ALA A 93 -1.28 14.19 8.67
C ALA A 93 -2.03 12.97 8.10
N LYS A 94 -2.99 12.41 8.86
CA LYS A 94 -3.82 11.29 8.37
C LYS A 94 -4.58 11.66 7.10
N TRP A 95 -5.15 12.86 7.03
CA TRP A 95 -5.88 13.32 5.84
C TRP A 95 -4.95 13.47 4.62
N GLN A 96 -3.80 14.11 4.80
CA GLN A 96 -2.83 14.34 3.73
C GLN A 96 -2.24 13.03 3.19
N LEU A 97 -1.89 12.09 4.07
CA LEU A 97 -1.38 10.78 3.67
C LEU A 97 -2.46 9.92 2.99
N ALA A 98 -3.70 9.93 3.48
CA ALA A 98 -4.82 9.25 2.84
C ALA A 98 -5.08 9.81 1.43
N ARG A 99 -4.91 11.12 1.27
CA ARG A 99 -5.04 11.80 -0.03
C ARG A 99 -3.98 11.34 -1.03
N VAL A 100 -2.71 11.17 -0.61
CA VAL A 100 -1.65 10.58 -1.46
C VAL A 100 -2.07 9.21 -2.00
N ILE A 101 -2.58 8.35 -1.11
CA ILE A 101 -2.96 6.97 -1.46
C ILE A 101 -4.12 6.93 -2.46
N ARG A 102 -5.07 7.86 -2.34
CA ARG A 102 -6.27 7.93 -3.17
C ARG A 102 -6.00 8.57 -4.53
N GLU A 103 -5.26 9.68 -4.55
CA GLU A 103 -5.07 10.51 -5.76
C GLU A 103 -3.86 10.06 -6.59
N TYR A 104 -2.87 9.40 -5.97
CA TYR A 104 -1.66 8.93 -6.66
C TYR A 104 -1.39 7.43 -6.45
N PRO A 105 -2.38 6.54 -6.69
CA PRO A 105 -2.22 5.10 -6.48
C PRO A 105 -1.26 4.44 -7.50
N ASP A 106 -0.93 5.16 -8.58
CA ASP A 106 -0.05 4.71 -9.66
C ASP A 106 1.42 5.00 -9.37
N ILE A 107 1.71 5.94 -8.47
CA ILE A 107 3.07 6.20 -7.96
C ILE A 107 3.31 5.32 -6.74
N VAL A 108 3.57 4.04 -7.02
CA VAL A 108 3.46 2.93 -6.04
C VAL A 108 4.40 3.09 -4.86
N ASP A 109 5.62 3.58 -5.08
CA ASP A 109 6.62 3.82 -4.05
C ASP A 109 6.11 4.85 -3.03
N ILE A 110 5.65 6.01 -3.51
CA ILE A 110 5.16 7.11 -2.66
C ILE A 110 3.86 6.71 -1.94
N ALA A 111 2.91 6.09 -2.64
CA ALA A 111 1.67 5.62 -2.03
C ALA A 111 1.93 4.54 -0.96
N SER A 112 2.99 3.75 -1.10
CA SER A 112 3.39 2.75 -0.10
C SER A 112 4.00 3.41 1.13
N VAL A 113 4.87 4.40 0.96
CA VAL A 113 5.41 5.19 2.08
C VAL A 113 4.28 5.87 2.85
N ALA A 114 3.32 6.51 2.16
CA ALA A 114 2.17 7.14 2.81
C ALA A 114 1.34 6.15 3.66
N ARG A 115 1.17 4.91 3.18
CA ARG A 115 0.50 3.84 3.92
C ARG A 115 1.25 3.44 5.19
N GLU A 116 2.58 3.31 5.13
CA GLU A 116 3.39 2.96 6.29
C GLU A 116 3.29 4.02 7.39
N TYR A 117 3.40 5.30 7.03
CA TYR A 117 3.20 6.38 8.00
C TYR A 117 1.77 6.41 8.55
N MET A 118 0.76 6.16 7.73
CA MET A 118 -0.62 6.03 8.21
C MET A 118 -0.82 4.89 9.21
N GLN A 119 -0.09 3.78 9.06
CA GLN A 119 -0.15 2.66 10.00
C GLN A 119 0.49 3.03 11.34
N ARG A 120 1.66 3.69 11.31
CA ARG A 120 2.36 4.17 12.52
C ARG A 120 1.48 5.12 13.34
N LEU A 121 0.77 6.02 12.67
CA LEU A 121 -0.19 6.95 13.31
C LEU A 121 -1.46 6.28 13.90
N LYS A 122 -1.68 4.98 13.67
CA LYS A 122 -2.78 4.21 14.29
C LYS A 122 -2.33 3.44 15.54
N THR A 123 -1.04 3.16 15.67
CA THR A 123 -0.44 2.46 16.81
C THR A 123 -0.03 3.39 17.95
N GLU A 124 0.00 4.71 17.72
CA GLU A 124 0.14 5.76 18.75
C GLU A 124 -1.20 6.40 19.10
#